data_AF-A0A9Q0U473-F1
#
_entry.id   AF-A0A9Q0U473-F1
#
_cell.length_a   1.000
_cell.length_b   1.000
_cell.length_c   1.000
_cell.angle_alpha   90.00
_cell.angle_beta   90.00
_cell.angle_gamma   90.00
#
_symmetry.space_group_name_H-M   'P 1'
#
loop_
_entity.id
_entity.type
_entity.pdbx_description
1 polymer ?
#
loop_
_entity_poly.entity_id
_entity_poly.type
_entity_poly.pdbx_seq_one_letter_code
_entity_poly.pdbx_strand_id
1 'polypeptide(L)'
;MRNKALEFIKQLGHALHSRSFNLMTLVPEDLQSLSDDVDGFSFMTYDYSSPHNPGPNAPLKWIRFTLQILLGNSGARALANKIFLGINFYGNDFVLSEGSEGGGAITGREYLSLLEKHKPKLQWEKNSGEHFFLYVDDRQIKHAVFYPSLMSISIRLEEARLQGAGISIWEIGQVVQLTVTNFGYTSITL
;
A
#
# COMPACT_ATOMS: atom_id res chain seq x y z
N MET A 1 -6.91 8.68 26.73
CA MET A 1 -7.72 7.85 25.81
C MET A 1 -6.89 6.72 25.18
N ARG A 2 -5.71 7.01 24.61
CA ARG A 2 -4.79 6.00 24.05
C ARG A 2 -4.50 4.80 24.97
N ASN A 3 -4.10 5.04 26.22
CA ASN A 3 -3.79 3.94 27.16
C ASN A 3 -4.98 3.00 27.39
N LYS A 4 -6.21 3.53 27.45
CA LYS A 4 -7.43 2.72 27.58
C LYS A 4 -7.69 1.86 26.34
N ALA A 5 -7.40 2.39 25.15
CA ALA A 5 -7.52 1.63 23.91
C ALA A 5 -6.49 0.49 23.84
N LEU A 6 -5.25 0.75 24.29
CA LEU A 6 -4.22 -0.28 24.39
C LEU A 6 -4.63 -1.36 25.38
N GLU A 7 -5.02 -1.00 26.59
CA GLU A 7 -5.52 -1.95 27.59
C GLU A 7 -6.68 -2.79 27.06
N PHE A 8 -7.61 -2.18 26.32
CA PHE A 8 -8.70 -2.91 25.69
C PHE A 8 -8.20 -3.91 24.64
N ILE A 9 -7.27 -3.52 23.76
CA ILE A 9 -6.69 -4.42 22.75
C ILE A 9 -5.99 -5.60 23.43
N LYS A 10 -5.27 -5.37 24.53
CA LYS A 10 -4.62 -6.45 25.31
C LYS A 10 -5.62 -7.43 25.90
N GLN A 11 -6.65 -6.90 26.56
CA GLN A 11 -7.72 -7.73 27.12
C GLN A 11 -8.46 -8.51 26.03
N LEU A 12 -8.70 -7.89 24.88
CA LEU A 12 -9.31 -8.53 23.73
C LEU A 12 -8.42 -9.64 23.16
N GLY A 13 -7.13 -9.39 23.00
CA GLY A 13 -6.14 -10.38 22.56
C GLY A 13 -6.16 -11.63 23.44
N HIS A 14 -6.01 -11.46 24.75
CA HIS A 14 -6.10 -12.57 25.72
C HIS A 14 -7.44 -13.33 25.62
N ALA A 15 -8.56 -12.62 25.52
CA ALA A 15 -9.87 -13.23 25.41
C ALA A 15 -10.03 -14.06 24.12
N LEU A 16 -9.52 -13.54 22.99
CA LEU A 16 -9.56 -14.22 21.68
C LEU A 16 -8.62 -15.43 21.64
N HIS A 17 -7.38 -15.30 22.14
CA HIS A 17 -6.42 -16.39 22.19
C HIS A 17 -6.90 -17.55 23.07
N SER A 18 -7.58 -17.27 24.19
CA SER A 18 -8.20 -18.30 25.04
C SER A 18 -9.24 -19.18 24.32
N ARG A 19 -9.70 -18.72 23.15
CA ARG A 19 -10.69 -19.37 22.29
C ARG A 19 -10.12 -19.72 20.91
N SER A 20 -8.79 -19.71 20.77
CA SER A 20 -8.07 -20.03 19.52
C SER A 20 -8.42 -19.12 18.33
N PHE A 21 -8.80 -17.86 18.58
CA PHE A 21 -8.92 -16.83 17.54
C PHE A 21 -7.63 -16.01 17.45
N ASN A 22 -7.30 -15.56 16.22
CA ASN A 22 -6.21 -14.62 15.99
C ASN A 22 -6.73 -13.17 16.03
N LEU A 23 -5.88 -12.24 16.47
CA LEU A 23 -6.14 -10.81 16.49
C LEU A 23 -5.08 -10.07 15.65
N MET A 24 -5.53 -9.25 14.70
CA MET A 24 -4.68 -8.34 13.94
C MET A 24 -5.11 -6.89 14.17
N THR A 25 -4.15 -5.96 14.14
CA THR A 25 -4.41 -4.53 14.34
C THR A 25 -3.68 -3.65 13.31
N LEU A 26 -4.05 -2.37 13.25
CA LEU A 26 -3.54 -1.35 12.32
C LEU A 26 -2.73 -0.25 13.03
N VAL A 27 -2.04 -0.57 14.14
CA VAL A 27 -1.40 0.45 15.00
C VAL A 27 0.12 0.36 14.95
N PRO A 28 0.80 1.21 14.14
CA PRO A 28 2.25 1.14 13.93
C PRO A 28 3.07 1.56 15.16
N GLU A 29 2.56 2.50 15.96
CA GLU A 29 3.28 3.15 17.05
C GLU A 29 3.38 2.29 18.32
N ASP A 30 2.53 1.28 18.45
CA ASP A 30 2.38 0.45 19.65
C ASP A 30 2.84 -0.99 19.43
N LEU A 31 3.63 -1.23 18.37
CA LEU A 31 4.14 -2.54 17.98
C LEU A 31 4.82 -3.28 19.13
N GLN A 32 5.71 -2.61 19.88
CA GLN A 32 6.39 -3.22 21.03
C GLN A 32 5.43 -3.45 22.20
N SER A 33 4.45 -2.57 22.39
CA SER A 33 3.53 -2.65 23.53
C SER A 33 2.47 -3.74 23.37
N LEU A 34 2.16 -4.13 22.12
CA LEU A 34 1.08 -5.06 21.76
C LEU A 34 1.59 -6.38 21.18
N SER A 35 2.90 -6.53 20.96
CA SER A 35 3.47 -7.68 20.26
C SER A 35 3.09 -9.03 20.86
N ASP A 36 2.87 -9.09 22.16
CA ASP A 36 2.55 -10.32 22.88
C ASP A 36 1.04 -10.62 22.89
N ASP A 37 0.23 -9.60 22.58
CA ASP A 37 -1.23 -9.63 22.67
C ASP A 37 -1.92 -9.77 21.29
N VAL A 38 -1.17 -9.61 20.19
CA VAL A 38 -1.68 -9.71 18.82
C VAL A 38 -0.85 -10.66 17.95
N ASP A 39 -1.46 -11.19 16.90
CA ASP A 39 -0.84 -12.11 15.94
C ASP A 39 -0.19 -11.37 14.77
N GLY A 40 -0.66 -10.16 14.48
CA GLY A 40 -0.14 -9.38 13.37
C GLY A 40 -0.53 -7.92 13.36
N PHE A 41 0.26 -7.15 12.63
CA PHE A 41 0.07 -5.73 12.38
C PHE A 41 -0.03 -5.53 10.87
N SER A 42 -1.21 -5.12 10.39
CA SER A 42 -1.36 -4.70 8.99
C SER A 42 -0.99 -3.22 8.89
N PHE A 43 0.11 -2.93 8.23
CA PHE A 43 0.58 -1.56 8.06
C PHE A 43 0.00 -0.96 6.79
N MET A 44 -0.67 0.18 6.91
CA MET A 44 -1.19 0.95 5.78
C MET A 44 -0.04 1.72 5.11
N THR A 45 0.88 1.01 4.46
CA THR A 45 2.02 1.58 3.72
C THR A 45 1.62 2.04 2.32
N TYR A 46 0.48 2.73 2.23
CA TYR A 46 -0.09 3.36 1.05
C TYR A 46 -0.79 4.66 1.48
N ASP A 47 -1.46 5.36 0.56
CA ASP A 47 -2.02 6.71 0.77
C ASP A 47 -0.97 7.75 1.19
N TYR A 48 0.23 7.65 0.63
CA TYR A 48 1.28 8.64 0.83
C TYR A 48 0.92 10.02 0.27
N SER A 49 0.25 10.03 -0.88
CA SER A 49 -0.19 11.23 -1.58
C SER A 49 -1.69 11.48 -1.38
N SER A 50 -2.09 12.74 -1.50
CA SER A 50 -3.47 13.19 -1.40
C SER A 50 -3.81 14.14 -2.55
N PRO A 51 -5.08 14.49 -2.78
CA PRO A 51 -5.46 15.48 -3.80
C PRO A 51 -4.73 16.83 -3.64
N HIS A 52 -4.42 17.24 -2.41
CA HIS A 52 -3.65 18.46 -2.12
C HIS A 52 -2.16 18.35 -2.46
N ASN A 53 -1.62 17.13 -2.50
CA ASN A 53 -0.22 16.87 -2.85
C ASN A 53 -0.12 15.63 -3.76
N PRO A 54 -0.51 15.76 -5.05
CA PRO A 54 -0.54 14.66 -6.00
C PRO A 54 0.80 13.96 -6.15
N GLY A 55 0.78 12.63 -6.22
CA GLY A 55 2.01 11.86 -6.30
C GLY A 55 1.79 10.35 -6.18
N PRO A 56 2.89 9.58 -6.02
CA PRO A 56 2.85 8.13 -5.88
C PRO A 56 2.00 7.65 -4.69
N ASN A 57 1.39 6.47 -4.84
CA ASN A 57 0.53 5.89 -3.79
C ASN A 57 1.33 5.45 -2.56
N ALA A 58 2.50 4.86 -2.79
CA ALA A 58 3.28 4.16 -1.77
C ALA A 58 4.79 4.17 -2.11
N PRO A 59 5.51 5.31 -2.05
CA PRO A 59 6.90 5.39 -2.46
C PRO A 59 7.79 4.32 -1.80
N LEU A 60 8.56 3.57 -2.59
CA LEU A 60 9.41 2.50 -2.09
C LEU A 60 10.42 2.98 -1.03
N LYS A 61 11.01 4.16 -1.23
CA LYS A 61 11.93 4.77 -0.26
C LYS A 61 11.25 5.03 1.09
N TRP A 62 9.99 5.48 1.07
CA TRP A 62 9.20 5.69 2.28
C TRP A 62 8.84 4.37 2.95
N ILE A 63 8.43 3.36 2.19
CA ILE A 63 8.18 2.00 2.72
C ILE A 63 9.43 1.47 3.44
N ARG A 64 10.60 1.53 2.77
CA ARG A 64 11.87 1.08 3.36
C ARG A 64 12.20 1.83 4.64
N PHE A 65 12.03 3.15 4.65
CA PHE A 65 12.27 3.97 5.82
C PHE A 65 11.33 3.61 6.99
N THR A 66 10.05 3.42 6.70
CA THR A 66 9.04 2.97 7.69
C THR A 66 9.42 1.62 8.28
N LEU A 67 9.76 0.62 7.44
CA LEU A 67 10.21 -0.69 7.92
C LEU A 67 11.52 -0.59 8.71
N GLN A 68 12.46 0.27 8.31
CA GLN A 68 13.70 0.49 9.04
C GLN A 68 13.47 1.10 10.43
N ILE A 69 12.55 2.05 10.57
CA ILE A 69 12.19 2.61 11.88
C ILE A 69 11.56 1.53 12.76
N LEU A 70 10.66 0.72 12.19
CA LEU A 70 9.93 -0.30 12.94
C LEU A 70 10.83 -1.46 13.36
N LEU A 71 11.71 -1.92 12.46
CA LEU A 71 12.55 -3.12 12.64
C LEU A 71 13.99 -2.82 13.06
N GLY A 72 14.39 -1.54 13.08
CA GLY A 72 15.78 -1.11 13.29
C GLY A 72 16.30 -1.29 14.71
N ASN A 73 15.43 -1.50 15.69
CA ASN A 73 15.81 -1.86 17.05
C ASN A 73 15.92 -3.39 17.17
N SER A 74 16.99 -3.90 17.78
CA SER A 74 17.32 -5.34 17.83
C SER A 74 16.18 -6.24 18.35
N GLY A 75 15.30 -5.75 19.22
CA GLY A 75 14.12 -6.48 19.70
C GLY A 75 12.96 -6.55 18.70
N ALA A 76 12.81 -5.56 17.82
CA ALA A 76 11.70 -5.49 16.87
C ALA A 76 11.93 -6.35 15.62
N ARG A 77 13.19 -6.67 15.28
CA ARG A 77 13.49 -7.59 14.17
C ARG A 77 12.92 -9.00 14.40
N ALA A 78 12.81 -9.44 15.65
CA ALA A 78 12.14 -10.69 16.00
C ALA A 78 10.63 -10.66 15.71
N LEU A 79 10.05 -9.47 15.54
CA LEU A 79 8.63 -9.27 15.27
C LEU A 79 8.32 -9.08 13.78
N ALA A 80 9.32 -9.19 12.89
CA ALA A 80 9.14 -9.00 11.45
C ALA A 80 8.05 -9.92 10.87
N ASN A 81 7.95 -11.16 11.34
CA ASN A 81 6.93 -12.12 10.92
C ASN A 81 5.50 -11.73 11.33
N LYS A 82 5.34 -10.79 12.28
CA LYS A 82 4.04 -10.20 12.66
C LYS A 82 3.73 -8.94 11.88
N ILE A 83 4.65 -8.42 11.06
CA ILE A 83 4.41 -7.24 10.23
C ILE A 83 3.85 -7.66 8.87
N PHE A 84 2.76 -7.03 8.46
CA PHE A 84 2.17 -7.20 7.14
C PHE A 84 2.27 -5.86 6.39
N LEU A 85 3.12 -5.82 5.36
CA LEU A 85 3.29 -4.67 4.49
C LEU A 85 2.05 -4.48 3.62
N GLY A 86 1.42 -3.32 3.72
CA GLY A 86 0.24 -2.96 2.94
C GLY A 86 0.58 -2.66 1.48
N ILE A 87 -0.18 -3.27 0.57
CA ILE A 87 -0.15 -3.01 -0.88
C ILE A 87 -1.53 -2.55 -1.33
N ASN A 88 -1.59 -1.36 -1.93
CA ASN A 88 -2.79 -0.84 -2.58
C ASN A 88 -3.02 -1.50 -3.95
N PHE A 89 -4.25 -1.93 -4.20
CA PHE A 89 -4.73 -2.47 -5.48
C PHE A 89 -5.59 -1.46 -6.26
N TYR A 90 -5.91 -0.32 -5.66
CA TYR A 90 -6.39 0.88 -6.33
C TYR A 90 -5.21 1.77 -6.74
N GLY A 91 -5.48 2.69 -7.67
CA GLY A 91 -4.62 3.83 -7.95
C GLY A 91 -5.31 5.14 -7.59
N ASN A 92 -4.67 6.26 -7.93
CA ASN A 92 -5.28 7.58 -7.80
C ASN A 92 -5.19 8.33 -9.14
N ASP A 93 -6.26 9.03 -9.49
CA ASP A 93 -6.30 10.03 -10.56
C ASP A 93 -6.43 11.41 -9.94
N PHE A 94 -5.36 12.20 -10.02
CA PHE A 94 -5.27 13.52 -9.41
C PHE A 94 -5.39 14.63 -10.44
N VAL A 95 -6.13 15.69 -10.08
CA VAL A 95 -6.20 16.91 -10.88
C VAL A 95 -4.98 17.80 -10.57
N LEU A 96 -4.21 18.16 -11.59
CA LEU A 96 -3.00 18.99 -11.50
C LEU A 96 -3.29 20.48 -11.76
N SER A 97 -4.28 21.05 -11.06
CA SER A 97 -4.49 22.51 -11.04
C SER A 97 -4.11 23.10 -9.68
N GLU A 98 -3.59 24.32 -9.69
CA GLU A 98 -3.22 25.02 -8.44
C GLU A 98 -4.45 25.18 -7.54
N GLY A 99 -4.35 24.71 -6.29
CA GLY A 99 -5.44 24.78 -5.32
C GLY A 99 -6.59 23.81 -5.55
N SER A 100 -6.48 22.86 -6.48
CA SER A 100 -7.47 21.80 -6.66
C SER A 100 -7.39 20.77 -5.55
N GLU A 101 -8.55 20.44 -4.98
CA GLU A 101 -8.76 19.25 -4.13
C GLU A 101 -9.33 18.07 -4.95
N GLY A 102 -9.24 18.16 -6.28
CA GLY A 102 -9.87 17.24 -7.22
C GLY A 102 -9.06 15.97 -7.45
N GLY A 103 -9.79 14.89 -7.70
CA GLY A 103 -9.21 13.56 -7.94
C GLY A 103 -9.47 12.61 -6.77
N GLY A 104 -9.04 11.38 -6.93
CA GLY A 104 -9.24 10.35 -5.92
C GLY A 104 -8.94 8.95 -6.41
N ALA A 105 -9.33 7.98 -5.58
CA ALA A 105 -9.07 6.57 -5.84
C ALA A 105 -9.79 6.09 -7.09
N ILE A 106 -9.08 5.32 -7.91
CA ILE A 106 -9.59 4.64 -9.10
C ILE A 106 -9.33 3.13 -9.00
N THR A 107 -10.29 2.37 -9.46
CA THR A 107 -10.23 0.92 -9.64
C THR A 107 -9.57 0.55 -10.96
N GLY A 108 -9.27 -0.74 -11.14
CA GLY A 108 -8.68 -1.26 -12.37
C GLY A 108 -9.55 -1.04 -13.59
N ARG A 109 -10.88 -1.05 -13.44
CA ARG A 109 -11.81 -0.76 -14.55
C ARG A 109 -11.71 0.69 -15.01
N GLU A 110 -11.63 1.62 -14.07
CA GLU A 110 -11.45 3.05 -14.36
C GLU A 110 -10.07 3.32 -14.97
N TYR A 111 -9.03 2.71 -14.41
CA TYR A 111 -7.68 2.76 -14.97
C TYR A 111 -7.62 2.29 -16.43
N LEU A 112 -8.22 1.13 -16.74
CA LEU A 112 -8.28 0.62 -18.12
C LEU A 112 -9.06 1.56 -19.05
N SER A 113 -10.16 2.13 -18.57
CA SER A 113 -10.96 3.11 -19.33
C SER A 113 -10.16 4.37 -19.67
N LEU A 114 -9.32 4.84 -18.73
CA LEU A 114 -8.43 5.98 -18.95
C LEU A 114 -7.33 5.66 -19.97
N LEU A 115 -6.74 4.46 -19.91
CA LEU A 115 -5.75 4.01 -20.89
C LEU A 115 -6.34 3.90 -22.30
N GLU A 116 -7.54 3.35 -22.43
CA GLU A 116 -8.23 3.22 -23.71
C GLU A 116 -8.60 4.58 -24.32
N LYS A 117 -9.16 5.48 -23.49
CA LYS A 117 -9.59 6.82 -23.91
C LYS A 117 -8.41 7.71 -24.32
N HIS A 118 -7.37 7.77 -23.48
CA HIS A 118 -6.31 8.78 -23.63
C HIS A 118 -5.03 8.24 -24.29
N LYS A 119 -4.86 6.91 -24.38
CA LYS A 119 -3.66 6.23 -24.90
C LYS A 119 -2.35 6.88 -24.41
N PRO A 120 -2.21 7.13 -23.11
CA PRO A 120 -1.10 7.92 -22.58
C PRO A 120 0.19 7.11 -22.59
N LYS A 121 1.33 7.80 -22.53
CA LYS A 121 2.63 7.15 -22.32
C LYS A 121 2.84 6.86 -20.83
N LEU A 122 2.95 5.58 -20.48
CA LEU A 122 3.34 5.15 -19.13
C LEU A 122 4.79 5.54 -18.83
N GLN A 123 5.03 6.08 -17.65
CA GLN A 123 6.34 6.54 -17.19
C GLN A 123 6.69 5.85 -15.87
N TRP A 124 7.91 5.32 -15.78
CA TRP A 124 8.44 4.73 -14.54
C TRP A 124 9.18 5.78 -13.73
N GLU A 125 8.72 6.06 -12.52
CA GLU A 125 9.42 6.94 -11.58
C GLU A 125 10.27 6.10 -10.62
N LYS A 126 11.59 6.20 -10.75
CA LYS A 126 12.53 5.30 -10.08
C LYS A 126 12.56 5.44 -8.57
N ASN A 127 12.27 6.62 -8.01
CA ASN A 127 12.40 6.85 -6.56
C ASN A 127 11.24 6.26 -5.76
N SER A 128 10.02 6.40 -6.29
CA SER A 128 8.79 5.83 -5.76
C SER A 128 8.63 4.37 -6.15
N GLY A 129 9.22 3.95 -7.27
CA GLY A 129 9.00 2.61 -7.80
C GLY A 129 7.56 2.42 -8.23
N GLU A 130 7.00 3.42 -8.92
CA GLU A 130 5.65 3.41 -9.46
C GLU A 130 5.62 3.86 -10.92
N HIS A 131 4.65 3.29 -11.63
CA HIS A 131 4.26 3.81 -12.93
C HIS A 131 3.25 4.93 -12.73
N PHE A 132 3.36 5.97 -13.55
CA PHE A 132 2.35 7.00 -13.66
C PHE A 132 2.15 7.39 -15.13
N PHE A 133 1.05 8.07 -15.40
CA PHE A 133 0.89 8.77 -16.67
C PHE A 133 0.19 10.10 -16.47
N LEU A 134 0.34 10.97 -17.46
CA LEU A 134 -0.35 12.26 -17.52
C LEU A 134 -1.33 12.24 -18.68
N TYR A 135 -2.48 12.88 -18.49
CA TYR A 135 -3.42 13.14 -19.58
C TYR A 135 -4.09 14.51 -19.40
N VAL A 136 -4.78 14.95 -20.44
CA VAL A 136 -5.61 16.15 -20.41
C VAL A 136 -7.05 15.73 -20.67
N ASP A 137 -7.98 16.15 -19.81
CA ASP A 137 -9.40 15.85 -19.95
C ASP A 137 -10.07 16.71 -21.04
N ASP A 138 -11.34 16.44 -21.32
CA ASP A 138 -12.09 17.16 -22.36
C ASP A 138 -12.29 18.66 -22.02
N ARG A 139 -12.08 19.05 -20.75
CA ARG A 139 -12.12 20.43 -20.24
C ARG A 139 -10.74 21.10 -20.20
N GLN A 140 -9.74 20.50 -20.83
CA GLN A 140 -8.35 20.98 -20.85
C GLN A 140 -7.66 20.98 -19.47
N ILE A 141 -8.14 20.16 -18.53
CA ILE A 141 -7.56 20.01 -17.20
C ILE A 141 -6.49 18.91 -17.26
N LYS A 142 -5.33 19.16 -16.65
CA LYS A 142 -4.24 18.17 -16.56
C LYS A 142 -4.48 17.23 -15.40
N HIS A 143 -4.21 15.95 -15.62
CA HIS A 143 -4.34 14.89 -14.62
C HIS A 143 -3.04 14.09 -14.49
N ALA A 144 -2.80 13.53 -13.31
CA ALA A 144 -1.76 12.55 -13.05
C ALA A 144 -2.37 11.29 -12.43
N VAL A 145 -2.12 10.15 -13.08
CA VAL A 145 -2.65 8.86 -12.65
C VAL A 145 -1.52 7.97 -12.17
N PHE A 146 -1.63 7.46 -10.96
CA PHE A 146 -0.71 6.48 -10.35
C PHE A 146 -1.48 5.21 -10.05
N TYR A 147 -1.11 4.09 -10.66
CA TYR A 147 -1.81 2.82 -10.47
C TYR A 147 -0.81 1.66 -10.35
N PRO A 148 -1.03 0.68 -9.46
CA PRO A 148 -0.11 -0.43 -9.27
C PRO A 148 0.07 -1.26 -10.54
N SER A 149 1.32 -1.36 -10.97
CA SER A 149 1.79 -2.25 -12.04
C SER A 149 2.37 -3.56 -11.46
N LEU A 150 2.52 -4.59 -12.28
CA LEU A 150 3.24 -5.81 -11.88
C LEU A 150 4.65 -5.51 -11.34
N MET A 151 5.36 -4.56 -11.96
CA MET A 151 6.70 -4.16 -11.52
C MET A 151 6.66 -3.52 -10.13
N SER A 152 5.75 -2.58 -9.89
CA SER A 152 5.62 -1.90 -8.60
C SER A 152 5.18 -2.86 -7.48
N ILE A 153 4.32 -3.84 -7.78
CA ILE A 153 3.95 -4.90 -6.84
C ILE A 153 5.16 -5.79 -6.55
N SER A 154 5.84 -6.28 -7.60
CA SER A 154 6.98 -7.19 -7.47
C SER A 154 8.10 -6.64 -6.59
N ILE A 155 8.45 -5.36 -6.75
CA ILE A 155 9.51 -4.76 -5.92
C ILE A 155 9.08 -4.62 -4.45
N ARG A 156 7.79 -4.40 -4.16
CA ARG A 156 7.28 -4.34 -2.78
C ARG A 156 7.23 -5.72 -2.13
N LEU A 157 6.89 -6.75 -2.90
CA LEU A 157 6.97 -8.14 -2.45
C LEU A 157 8.42 -8.51 -2.11
N GLU A 158 9.38 -8.10 -2.93
CA GLU A 158 10.80 -8.32 -2.67
C GLU A 158 11.28 -7.59 -1.41
N GLU A 159 10.84 -6.34 -1.18
CA GLU A 159 11.15 -5.64 0.07
C GLU A 159 10.58 -6.35 1.29
N ALA A 160 9.32 -6.78 1.25
CA ALA A 160 8.72 -7.53 2.35
C ALA A 160 9.50 -8.82 2.63
N ARG A 161 9.88 -9.55 1.58
CA ARG A 161 10.71 -10.76 1.67
C ARG A 161 12.07 -10.47 2.32
N LEU A 162 12.76 -9.41 1.89
CA LEU A 162 14.06 -9.02 2.46
C LEU A 162 13.97 -8.62 3.93
N GLN A 163 12.84 -8.04 4.36
CA GLN A 163 12.61 -7.66 5.75
C GLN A 163 12.00 -8.79 6.60
N GLY A 164 11.60 -9.92 6.00
CA GLY A 164 10.92 -11.02 6.69
C GLY A 164 9.47 -10.71 7.08
N ALA A 165 8.84 -9.74 6.40
CA ALA A 165 7.46 -9.33 6.62
C ALA A 165 6.48 -10.10 5.73
N GLY A 166 5.24 -10.23 6.18
CA GLY A 166 4.09 -10.64 5.37
C GLY A 166 3.52 -9.48 4.53
N ILE A 167 2.40 -9.74 3.86
CA ILE A 167 1.70 -8.78 2.99
C ILE A 167 0.23 -8.64 3.42
N SER A 168 -0.29 -7.42 3.43
CA SER A 168 -1.73 -7.14 3.46
C SER A 168 -2.14 -6.38 2.20
N ILE A 169 -3.32 -6.67 1.64
CA ILE A 169 -3.77 -6.11 0.36
C ILE A 169 -5.05 -5.32 0.59
N TRP A 170 -5.11 -4.11 0.03
CA TRP A 170 -6.30 -3.27 0.03
C TRP A 170 -6.67 -2.83 -1.40
N GLU A 171 -7.75 -3.32 -2.01
CA GLU A 171 -8.54 -4.52 -1.64
C GLU A 171 -8.72 -5.44 -2.86
N ILE A 172 -9.24 -6.64 -2.62
CA ILE A 172 -9.57 -7.59 -3.69
C ILE A 172 -10.64 -6.98 -4.61
N GLY A 173 -10.45 -7.13 -5.93
CA GLY A 173 -11.39 -6.65 -6.95
C GLY A 173 -11.07 -5.27 -7.51
N GLN A 174 -10.07 -4.57 -6.95
CA GLN A 174 -9.65 -3.27 -7.46
C GLN A 174 -8.49 -3.34 -8.46
N VAL A 175 -7.76 -4.45 -8.50
CA VAL A 175 -6.64 -4.65 -9.43
C VAL A 175 -7.15 -5.00 -10.83
N VAL A 176 -6.46 -4.54 -11.88
CA VAL A 176 -6.59 -5.10 -13.23
C VAL A 176 -6.26 -6.59 -13.16
N GLN A 177 -6.97 -7.45 -13.90
CA GLN A 177 -6.72 -8.90 -13.86
C GLN A 177 -5.23 -9.21 -14.07
N LEU A 178 -4.55 -9.59 -12.99
CA LEU A 178 -3.15 -9.99 -13.01
C LEU A 178 -3.13 -11.51 -13.13
N THR A 179 -2.78 -12.04 -14.29
CA THR A 179 -2.48 -13.46 -14.40
C THR A 179 -1.12 -13.70 -13.76
N VAL A 180 -1.09 -14.22 -12.53
CA VAL A 180 0.15 -14.65 -11.87
C VAL A 180 0.59 -15.97 -12.49
N THR A 181 1.40 -15.92 -13.55
CA THR A 181 2.04 -17.11 -14.12
C THR A 181 3.43 -17.28 -13.52
N ASN A 182 3.50 -17.98 -12.38
CA ASN A 182 4.74 -18.36 -11.69
C ASN A 182 5.64 -17.21 -11.22
N PHE A 183 6.44 -17.46 -10.19
CA PHE A 183 7.45 -16.54 -9.65
C PHE A 183 8.65 -16.37 -10.63
N GLY A 184 8.36 -15.87 -11.83
CA GLY A 184 9.31 -15.62 -12.89
C GLY A 184 8.62 -14.74 -13.93
N TYR A 185 9.10 -13.51 -14.05
CA TYR A 185 8.61 -12.47 -14.97
C TYR A 185 7.91 -13.02 -16.21
N THR A 186 6.65 -12.66 -16.46
CA THR A 186 6.19 -12.30 -17.81
C THR A 186 4.76 -11.74 -17.86
N SER A 187 4.68 -10.58 -18.51
CA SER A 187 3.55 -9.96 -19.24
C SER A 187 2.21 -9.67 -18.54
N ILE A 188 1.80 -8.40 -18.66
CA ILE A 188 0.41 -7.95 -18.62
C ILE A 188 -0.21 -8.32 -19.96
N THR A 189 -1.23 -9.17 -19.97
CA THR A 189 -2.16 -9.23 -21.12
C THR A 189 -3.15 -8.09 -20.93
N LEU A 190 -3.09 -7.12 -21.84
CA LEU A 190 -4.11 -6.07 -21.98
C LEU A 190 -5.37 -6.66 -22.61
#